data_AF-A0A7S3FN48-F1
#
_entry.id   AF-A0A7S3FN48-F1
#
_cell.length_a   1.000
_cell.length_b   1.000
_cell.length_c   1.000
_cell.angle_alpha   90.00
_cell.angle_beta   90.00
_cell.angle_gamma   90.00
#
_symmetry.space_group_name_H-M   'P 1'
#
loop_
_entity.id
_entity.type
_entity.pdbx_description
1 polymer ?
#
loop_
_entity_poly.entity_id
_entity_poly.type
_entity_poly.pdbx_seq_one_letter_code
_entity_poly.pdbx_strand_id
1 'polypeptide(L)'
;AHKRKMDMFKDFATILEEAGHLTEAAEMHHVCGNVEQAATLFVKSSQFDRAKPLMTQVMAPSLHQVFAKAMEMRGDYQLALSSYQRANDSQSLVRLYLSNNGIRNPHKAFAIVMQTRSLES
;
A
#
# COMPACT_ATOMS: atom_id res chain seq x y z
N ALA A 1 17.18 18.84 22.18
CA ALA A 1 15.74 19.20 22.12
C ALA A 1 14.98 18.39 21.06
N HIS A 2 15.44 18.31 19.81
CA HIS A 2 14.74 17.59 18.73
C HIS A 2 14.47 16.10 18.99
N LYS A 3 15.46 15.34 19.47
CA LYS A 3 15.33 13.89 19.75
C LYS A 3 14.18 13.59 20.74
N ARG A 4 14.15 14.32 21.86
CA ARG A 4 13.10 14.19 22.90
C ARG A 4 11.69 14.50 22.38
N LYS A 5 11.58 15.43 21.44
CA LYS A 5 10.31 15.79 20.79
C LYS A 5 9.83 14.68 19.85
N MET A 6 10.75 14.06 19.10
CA MET A 6 10.43 12.92 18.23
C MET A 6 10.06 11.67 19.02
N ASP A 7 10.72 11.41 20.14
CA ASP A 7 10.38 10.27 21.01
C ASP A 7 8.97 10.46 21.60
N MET A 8 8.64 11.67 22.08
CA MET A 8 7.29 11.97 22.59
C MET A 8 6.20 11.80 21.52
N PHE A 9 6.46 12.17 20.27
CA PHE A 9 5.49 12.00 19.19
C PHE A 9 5.28 10.53 18.79
N LYS A 10 6.30 9.69 18.94
CA LYS A 10 6.14 8.23 18.76
C LYS A 10 5.29 7.64 19.87
N ASP A 11 5.58 7.98 21.12
CA ASP A 11 4.79 7.50 22.26
C ASP A 11 3.33 7.96 22.14
N PHE A 12 3.11 9.20 21.71
CA PHE A 12 1.78 9.73 21.46
C PHE A 12 1.06 9.01 20.30
N ALA A 13 1.77 8.69 19.21
CA ALA A 13 1.20 7.91 18.12
C ALA A 13 0.80 6.50 18.58
N THR A 14 1.60 5.83 19.42
CA THR A 14 1.24 4.52 19.98
C THR A 14 0.01 4.60 20.87
N ILE A 15 -0.10 5.60 21.74
CA ILE A 15 -1.31 5.81 22.57
C ILE A 15 -2.54 6.07 21.68
N LEU A 16 -2.39 6.85 20.62
CA LEU A 16 -3.48 7.11 19.67
C LEU A 16 -3.89 5.83 18.92
N GLU A 17 -2.94 4.97 18.56
CA GLU A 17 -3.23 3.65 17.97
C GLU A 17 -4.05 2.77 18.92
N GLU A 18 -3.64 2.70 20.19
CA GLU A 18 -4.37 1.96 21.23
C GLU A 18 -5.76 2.53 21.51
N ALA A 19 -5.90 3.86 21.42
CA ALA A 19 -7.18 4.56 21.54
C ALA A 19 -8.07 4.41 20.29
N GLY A 20 -7.58 3.81 19.20
CA GLY A 20 -8.31 3.66 17.93
C GLY A 20 -8.27 4.90 17.02
N HIS A 21 -7.53 5.94 17.40
CA HIS A 21 -7.33 7.20 16.67
C HIS A 21 -6.22 7.06 15.60
N LEU A 22 -6.40 6.09 14.70
CA LEU A 22 -5.41 5.71 13.68
C LEU A 22 -5.04 6.85 12.73
N THR A 23 -5.98 7.76 12.45
CA THR A 23 -5.76 8.94 11.60
C THR A 23 -4.74 9.90 12.18
N GLU A 24 -4.92 10.25 13.45
CA GLU A 24 -4.08 11.20 14.15
C GLU A 24 -2.70 10.59 14.37
N ALA A 25 -2.64 9.30 14.73
CA ALA A 25 -1.38 8.56 14.81
C ALA A 25 -0.59 8.61 13.49
N ALA A 26 -1.27 8.42 12.35
CA ALA A 26 -0.64 8.48 11.03
C ALA A 26 -0.05 9.87 10.73
N GLU A 27 -0.75 10.94 11.08
CA GLU A 27 -0.25 12.32 10.94
C GLU A 27 0.99 12.57 11.80
N MET A 28 0.98 12.09 13.05
CA MET A 28 2.13 12.21 13.95
C MET A 28 3.35 11.49 13.38
N HIS A 29 3.16 10.28 12.84
CA HIS A 29 4.22 9.54 12.16
C HIS A 29 4.73 10.26 10.91
N HIS A 30 3.84 10.90 10.14
CA HIS A 30 4.23 11.67 8.97
C HIS A 30 5.10 12.88 9.35
N VAL A 31 4.72 13.64 10.38
CA VAL A 31 5.50 14.78 10.92
C VAL A 31 6.86 14.32 11.45
N CYS A 32 6.94 13.11 12.01
CA CYS A 32 8.21 12.52 12.46
C CYS A 32 9.12 12.05 11.31
N GLY A 33 8.67 12.13 10.06
CA GLY A 33 9.39 11.63 8.88
C GLY A 33 9.25 10.12 8.65
N ASN A 34 8.41 9.43 9.43
CA ASN A 34 8.18 7.99 9.32
C ASN A 34 7.07 7.71 8.29
N VAL A 35 7.38 7.96 7.02
CA VAL A 35 6.41 7.87 5.90
C VAL A 35 5.79 6.48 5.75
N GLU A 36 6.58 5.42 5.97
CA GLU A 36 6.09 4.03 5.85
C GLU A 36 5.06 3.66 6.93
N GLN A 37 5.31 4.08 8.17
CA GLN A 37 4.38 3.88 9.29
C GLN A 37 3.11 4.71 9.09
N ALA A 38 3.26 5.97 8.68
CA ALA A 38 2.13 6.84 8.34
C ALA A 38 1.25 6.21 7.25
N ALA A 39 1.85 5.75 6.15
CA ALA A 39 1.14 5.08 5.07
C ALA A 39 0.40 3.83 5.58
N THR A 40 1.06 3.01 6.40
CA THR A 40 0.44 1.80 6.98
C THR A 40 -0.80 2.13 7.80
N LEU A 41 -0.73 3.15 8.65
CA LEU A 41 -1.85 3.60 9.47
C LEU A 41 -2.97 4.24 8.64
N PHE A 42 -2.64 5.01 7.60
CA PHE A 42 -3.62 5.55 6.67
C PHE A 42 -4.36 4.45 5.91
N VAL A 43 -3.67 3.37 5.50
CA VAL A 43 -4.31 2.21 4.87
C VAL A 43 -5.22 1.48 5.85
N LYS A 44 -4.78 1.25 7.10
CA LYS A 44 -5.59 0.61 8.15
C LYS A 44 -6.84 1.43 8.51
N SER A 45 -6.72 2.75 8.59
CA SER A 45 -7.81 3.68 8.88
C SER A 45 -8.71 3.98 7.67
N SER A 46 -8.53 3.26 6.55
CA SER A 46 -9.29 3.45 5.31
C SER A 46 -9.15 4.85 4.67
N GLN A 47 -8.10 5.60 5.02
CA GLN A 47 -7.76 6.91 4.46
C GLN A 47 -6.86 6.76 3.23
N PHE A 48 -7.40 6.16 2.18
CA PHE A 48 -6.61 5.87 1.00
C PHE A 48 -6.20 7.11 0.20
N ASP A 49 -6.99 8.18 0.22
CA ASP A 49 -6.65 9.42 -0.48
C ASP A 49 -5.39 10.08 0.10
N ARG A 50 -5.17 9.92 1.41
CA ARG A 50 -3.95 10.34 2.10
C ARG A 50 -2.82 9.33 1.96
N ALA A 51 -3.15 8.04 1.91
CA ALA A 51 -2.16 7.00 1.67
C ALA A 51 -1.55 7.07 0.26
N LYS A 52 -2.34 7.36 -0.78
CA LYS A 52 -1.92 7.42 -2.21
C LYS A 52 -0.59 8.18 -2.43
N PRO A 53 -0.43 9.44 -2.01
CA PRO A 53 0.82 10.18 -2.18
C PRO A 53 1.98 9.67 -1.31
N LEU A 54 1.69 8.97 -0.21
CA LEU A 54 2.72 8.35 0.63
C LEU A 54 3.20 7.03 0.02
N MET A 55 2.30 6.26 -0.59
CA MET A 55 2.61 4.98 -1.25
C MET A 55 3.62 5.14 -2.40
N THR A 56 3.75 6.32 -3.01
CA THR A 56 4.81 6.57 -4.01
C THR A 56 6.22 6.59 -3.41
N GLN A 57 6.34 6.94 -2.13
CA GLN A 57 7.60 6.98 -1.38
C GLN A 57 7.87 5.67 -0.65
N VAL A 58 6.82 4.87 -0.39
CA VAL A 58 6.96 3.56 0.25
C VAL A 58 7.52 2.54 -0.73
N MET A 59 8.56 1.83 -0.29
CA MET A 59 9.19 0.73 -1.03
C MET A 59 8.75 -0.65 -0.53
N ALA A 60 8.09 -0.73 0.64
CA ALA A 60 7.66 -1.97 1.26
C ALA A 60 6.61 -2.73 0.40
N PRO A 61 6.96 -3.91 -0.18
CA PRO A 61 6.05 -4.66 -1.05
C PRO A 61 4.78 -5.13 -0.33
N SER A 62 4.91 -5.53 0.94
CA SER A 62 3.78 -5.97 1.78
C SER A 62 2.71 -4.90 1.94
N LEU A 63 3.12 -3.63 2.11
CA LEU A 63 2.17 -2.52 2.21
C LEU A 63 1.48 -2.25 0.87
N HIS A 64 2.23 -2.34 -0.25
CA HIS A 64 1.65 -2.25 -1.59
C HIS A 64 0.61 -3.35 -1.85
N GLN A 65 0.81 -4.58 -1.36
CA GLN A 65 -0.21 -5.64 -1.47
C GLN A 65 -1.49 -5.32 -0.69
N VAL A 66 -1.37 -4.86 0.56
CA VAL A 66 -2.54 -4.51 1.38
C VAL A 66 -3.29 -3.34 0.76
N PHE A 67 -2.58 -2.31 0.29
CA PHE A 67 -3.16 -1.17 -0.39
C PHE A 67 -3.85 -1.57 -1.71
N ALA A 68 -3.22 -2.42 -2.52
CA ALA A 68 -3.79 -2.93 -3.76
C ALA A 68 -5.10 -3.70 -3.53
N LYS A 69 -5.14 -4.59 -2.53
CA LYS A 69 -6.35 -5.31 -2.11
C LYS A 69 -7.47 -4.35 -1.71
N ALA A 70 -7.14 -3.30 -0.95
CA ALA A 70 -8.12 -2.30 -0.56
C ALA A 70 -8.67 -1.51 -1.75
N MET A 71 -7.82 -1.15 -2.72
CA MET A 71 -8.25 -0.48 -3.96
C MET A 71 -9.13 -1.39 -4.80
N GLU A 72 -8.81 -2.69 -4.86
CA GLU A 72 -9.62 -3.69 -5.55
C GLU A 72 -11.02 -3.82 -4.95
N MET A 73 -11.14 -3.86 -3.61
CA MET A 73 -12.46 -3.87 -2.93
C MET A 73 -13.27 -2.60 -3.20
N ARG A 74 -12.61 -1.46 -3.43
CA ARG A 74 -13.25 -0.20 -3.84
C ARG A 74 -13.62 -0.16 -5.32
N GLY A 75 -13.24 -1.16 -6.11
CA GLY A 75 -13.43 -1.19 -7.56
C GLY A 75 -12.41 -0.36 -8.35
N ASP A 76 -11.37 0.18 -7.70
CA ASP A 76 -10.35 1.02 -8.32
C ASP A 76 -9.20 0.15 -8.88
N TYR A 77 -9.54 -0.66 -9.89
CA TYR A 77 -8.67 -1.73 -10.39
C TYR A 77 -7.38 -1.22 -11.05
N GLN A 78 -7.38 0.00 -11.61
CA GLN A 78 -6.17 0.58 -12.21
C GLN A 78 -5.09 0.87 -11.17
N LEU A 79 -5.50 1.41 -10.03
CA LEU A 79 -4.60 1.70 -8.94
C LEU A 79 -4.15 0.40 -8.25
N ALA A 80 -5.06 -0.56 -8.11
CA ALA A 80 -4.72 -1.91 -7.62
C ALA A 80 -3.63 -2.58 -8.48
N LEU A 81 -3.75 -2.54 -9.81
CA LEU A 81 -2.72 -3.07 -10.72
C LEU A 81 -1.36 -2.40 -10.49
N SER A 82 -1.34 -1.07 -10.42
CA SER A 82 -0.10 -0.31 -10.24
C SER A 82 0.60 -0.67 -8.91
N SER A 83 -0.18 -0.87 -7.86
CA SER A 83 0.34 -1.28 -6.55
C SER A 83 0.74 -2.76 -6.50
N TYR A 84 -0.02 -3.67 -7.11
CA TYR A 84 0.39 -5.08 -7.23
C TYR A 84 1.70 -5.24 -8.02
N GLN A 85 1.92 -4.41 -9.04
CA GLN A 85 3.17 -4.37 -9.78
C GLN A 85 4.34 -3.92 -8.91
N ARG A 86 4.17 -2.89 -8.08
CA ARG A 86 5.20 -2.46 -7.11
C ARG A 86 5.45 -3.50 -6.02
N ALA A 87 4.43 -4.29 -5.69
CA ALA A 87 4.54 -5.42 -4.78
C ALA A 87 5.20 -6.67 -5.41
N ASN A 88 5.48 -6.66 -6.73
CA ASN A 88 5.88 -7.85 -7.50
C ASN A 88 4.88 -9.03 -7.36
N ASP A 89 3.59 -8.73 -7.15
CA ASP A 89 2.53 -9.73 -7.01
C ASP A 89 1.97 -10.10 -8.39
N SER A 90 2.75 -10.89 -9.12
CA SER A 90 2.42 -11.36 -10.47
C SER A 90 1.13 -12.19 -10.51
N GLN A 91 0.86 -12.98 -9.48
CA GLN A 91 -0.35 -13.80 -9.38
C GLN A 91 -1.61 -12.93 -9.32
N SER A 92 -1.60 -11.90 -8.48
CA SER A 92 -2.72 -10.96 -8.37
C SER A 92 -2.90 -10.12 -9.64
N LEU A 93 -1.80 -9.73 -10.30
CA LEU A 93 -1.85 -9.05 -11.61
C LEU A 93 -2.52 -9.90 -12.69
N VAL A 94 -2.09 -11.16 -12.83
CA VAL A 94 -2.65 -12.10 -13.81
C VAL A 94 -4.13 -12.32 -13.54
N ARG A 95 -4.51 -12.51 -12.28
CA ARG A 95 -5.92 -12.66 -11.88
C ARG A 95 -6.74 -11.42 -12.27
N LEU A 96 -6.26 -10.21 -11.99
CA LEU A 96 -6.96 -8.97 -12.34
C LEU A 96 -7.12 -8.81 -13.85
N TYR A 97 -6.05 -9.07 -14.62
CA TYR A 97 -6.08 -8.97 -16.07
C TYR A 97 -6.96 -10.03 -16.75
N LEU A 98 -7.24 -11.16 -16.09
CA LEU A 98 -8.17 -12.17 -16.59
C LEU A 98 -9.60 -11.97 -16.09
N SER A 99 -9.79 -11.14 -15.06
CA SER A 99 -11.11 -10.87 -14.50
C SER A 99 -11.95 -9.95 -15.39
N ASN A 100 -13.27 -10.03 -15.28
CA ASN A 100 -14.22 -9.28 -16.11
C ASN A 100 -14.55 -7.89 -15.53
N ASN A 101 -13.53 -7.19 -15.04
CA ASN A 101 -13.64 -5.97 -14.23
C ASN A 101 -13.30 -4.68 -15.03
N GLY A 102 -13.54 -4.68 -16.35
CA GLY A 102 -13.24 -3.54 -17.23
C GLY A 102 -11.76 -3.33 -17.57
N ILE A 103 -10.83 -4.00 -16.87
CA ILE A 103 -9.37 -3.98 -17.13
C ILE A 103 -8.84 -5.27 -17.77
N ARG A 104 -9.75 -6.09 -18.31
CA ARG A 104 -9.41 -7.41 -18.88
C ARG A 104 -8.39 -7.27 -20.01
N ASN A 105 -7.22 -7.87 -19.85
CA ASN A 105 -6.17 -7.91 -20.86
C ASN A 105 -5.42 -9.25 -20.80
N PRO A 106 -5.89 -10.27 -21.54
CA PRO A 106 -5.29 -11.61 -21.51
C PRO A 106 -3.85 -11.63 -22.05
N HIS A 107 -3.50 -10.73 -22.97
CA HIS A 107 -2.13 -10.64 -23.50
C HIS A 107 -1.13 -10.20 -22.43
N LYS A 108 -1.49 -9.19 -21.62
CA LYS A 108 -0.65 -8.77 -20.49
C LYS A 108 -0.52 -9.86 -19.43
N ALA A 109 -1.62 -10.57 -19.12
CA ALA A 109 -1.57 -11.71 -18.22
C ALA A 109 -0.59 -12.78 -18.70
N PHE A 110 -0.64 -13.14 -19.99
CA PHE A 110 0.27 -14.10 -20.59
C PHE A 110 1.74 -13.64 -20.52
N ALA A 111 2.02 -12.37 -20.85
CA ALA A 111 3.37 -11.83 -20.80
C ALA A 111 3.98 -11.91 -19.38
N ILE A 112 3.20 -11.61 -18.35
CA ILE A 112 3.64 -11.68 -16.95
C ILE A 112 3.97 -13.14 -16.57
N VAL A 113 3.11 -14.10 -16.92
CA VAL A 113 3.35 -15.54 -16.63
C VAL A 113 4.62 -16.04 -17.31
N MET A 114 4.85 -15.66 -18.57
CA MET A 114 6.06 -16.06 -19.30
C MET A 114 7.32 -15.47 -18.64
N GLN A 115 7.28 -14.19 -18.26
CA GLN A 115 8.38 -13.55 -17.54
C GLN A 115 8.68 -14.24 -16.20
N THR A 116 7.65 -14.58 -15.41
CA THR A 116 7.86 -15.25 -14.12
C THR A 116 8.44 -16.65 -14.29
N ARG A 117 8.00 -17.43 -15.29
CA ARG A 117 8.54 -18.78 -15.56
C ARG A 117 10.01 -18.75 -15.98
N SER A 118 10.42 -17.74 -16.75
CA SER A 118 11.82 -17.57 -17.16
C SER A 118 12.74 -17.17 -16.00
N LEU A 119 12.22 -16.60 -14.91
CA LEU A 119 13.00 -16.24 -13.71
C LEU A 119 13.19 -17.41 -12.74
N GLU A 120 12.35 -18.45 -12.84
CA GLU A 120 12.41 -19.66 -12.00
C GLU A 120 13.25 -20.80 -12.61
N SER A 121 13.84 -20.60 -13.81
CA SER A 121 14.68 -21.57 -14.54
C SER A 121 16.16 -21.31 -14.33
#